data_AF-A0A415GJI9-F1
#
_entry.id   AF-A0A415GJI9-F1
#
_cell.length_a   1.000
_cell.length_b   1.000
_cell.length_c   1.000
_cell.angle_alpha   90.00
_cell.angle_beta   90.00
_cell.angle_gamma   90.00
#
_symmetry.space_group_name_H-M   'P 1'
#
loop_
_entity.id
_entity.type
_entity.pdbx_description
1 polymer ?
#
loop_
_entity_poly.entity_id
_entity_poly.type
_entity_poly.pdbx_seq_one_letter_code
_entity_poly.pdbx_strand_id
1 'polypeptide(L)'
;MNRKIYYILMALTMTITSCQTNNDALNFCYNENKIELTEAEISSIMFDDEVKLTKDEAVDIFNLFAEDNLTTRQNDPVIKIEETKEYNISPSNKLQNQVNNNKLHCPIYELKINSTTGVYTAIISGDKRFPYVLAYFRNDSTSFSKELPPLLYSKELFTNVINALDSNKDSLRNTTLEKIAKVLKTTPENVEFARIKELISPQTTKSTRATITAPPNDAIAGNGPFIKVSWNDGLPYNQLMEQNCSDNWLWDYRYPISSVVIATAEIMSFYKPIVYIDGTRIDWDYLCEKEEIHDTSDYFGSYTKDPDDKCLMIAKLMKFIGEQCGVKYQCNSSSVNFSNIIKFLKKYGIYVDNMQKMNIATLKASVDELRPVFMYGQTSTGAGHWWIVDGYRTQPTTRASFFPGFNVYMHANMGKGKSYSGYYLVDSNGGLTFDTTFANFNTNLKMYPNVRND
;
A
#
# COMPACT_ATOMS: atom_id res chain seq x y z
N MET A 1 8.35 76.22 -39.03
CA MET A 1 7.67 75.94 -37.75
C MET A 1 8.71 75.36 -36.80
N ASN A 2 8.91 76.06 -35.68
CA ASN A 2 9.81 75.77 -34.55
C ASN A 2 9.64 74.32 -34.04
N ARG A 3 10.57 73.64 -33.35
CA ARG A 3 11.72 74.06 -32.55
C ARG A 3 12.61 72.83 -32.27
N LYS A 4 13.91 73.07 -32.18
CA LYS A 4 14.94 72.18 -31.64
C LYS A 4 14.67 71.87 -30.16
N ILE A 5 14.98 70.65 -29.72
CA ILE A 5 15.49 70.39 -28.36
C ILE A 5 16.77 69.58 -28.51
N TYR A 6 17.83 70.12 -27.92
CA TYR A 6 19.22 69.72 -27.94
C TYR A 6 19.58 69.01 -26.62
N TYR A 7 20.43 67.97 -26.73
CA TYR A 7 21.61 67.63 -25.92
C TYR A 7 21.57 67.26 -24.41
N ILE A 8 22.25 66.12 -24.16
CA ILE A 8 23.39 65.86 -23.24
C ILE A 8 23.14 65.85 -21.72
N LEU A 9 23.40 64.68 -21.11
CA LEU A 9 24.36 64.43 -20.01
C LEU A 9 24.47 62.90 -19.86
N MET A 10 25.52 62.20 -20.33
CA MET A 10 26.90 62.09 -19.85
C MET A 10 27.05 61.50 -18.43
N ALA A 11 27.56 60.26 -18.42
CA ALA A 11 28.42 59.62 -17.42
C ALA A 11 27.86 59.30 -16.02
N LEU A 12 27.69 58.00 -15.74
CA LEU A 12 28.38 57.35 -14.61
C LEU A 12 28.41 55.82 -14.80
N THR A 13 29.61 55.33 -15.13
CA THR A 13 30.23 54.07 -14.69
C THR A 13 29.33 52.95 -14.15
N MET A 14 29.28 51.81 -14.85
CA MET A 14 29.60 50.52 -14.22
C MET A 14 30.41 49.71 -15.22
N THR A 15 31.71 49.69 -14.96
CA THR A 15 32.60 48.61 -15.35
C THR A 15 31.91 47.28 -15.07
N ILE A 16 31.74 46.46 -16.10
CA ILE A 16 31.46 45.04 -15.93
C ILE A 16 32.79 44.45 -15.44
N THR A 17 33.07 44.65 -14.15
CA THR A 17 34.02 43.80 -13.44
C THR A 17 33.39 42.43 -13.47
N SER A 18 33.98 41.53 -14.26
CA SER A 18 33.82 40.12 -14.01
C SER A 18 34.28 39.89 -12.58
N CYS A 19 33.33 39.81 -11.65
CA CYS A 19 33.55 39.01 -10.48
C CYS A 19 33.66 37.59 -11.00
N GLN A 20 34.90 37.19 -11.34
CA GLN A 20 35.35 35.86 -11.02
C GLN A 20 35.01 35.68 -9.54
N THR A 21 33.84 35.11 -9.26
CA THR A 21 33.77 34.22 -8.13
C THR A 21 34.83 33.19 -8.45
N ASN A 22 35.93 33.27 -7.72
CA ASN A 22 36.86 32.17 -7.54
C ASN A 22 36.02 31.03 -6.96
N ASN A 23 35.30 30.33 -7.83
CA ASN A 23 35.14 28.91 -7.66
C ASN A 23 36.57 28.42 -7.76
N ASP A 24 37.14 28.07 -6.61
CA ASP A 24 38.14 27.02 -6.55
C ASP A 24 37.48 25.77 -7.15
N ALA A 25 37.39 25.78 -8.48
CA ALA A 25 37.10 24.63 -9.29
C ALA A 25 38.32 23.75 -9.09
N LEU A 26 38.23 22.85 -8.11
CA LEU A 26 38.98 21.62 -8.15
C LEU A 26 38.75 21.05 -9.55
N ASN A 27 39.76 21.21 -10.40
CA ASN A 27 39.87 20.59 -11.72
C ASN A 27 39.89 19.08 -11.48
N PHE A 28 38.72 18.48 -11.30
CA PHE A 28 38.55 17.07 -11.52
C PHE A 28 38.79 16.87 -13.02
N CYS A 29 39.96 16.30 -13.36
CA CYS A 29 40.13 15.69 -14.67
C CYS A 29 38.89 14.83 -14.90
N TYR A 30 38.18 15.08 -15.99
CA TYR A 30 37.16 14.17 -16.52
C TYR A 30 37.86 12.83 -16.78
N ASN A 31 37.90 11.99 -15.76
CA ASN A 31 38.20 10.58 -15.93
C ASN A 31 36.92 9.99 -16.52
N GLU A 32 36.99 9.44 -17.72
CA GLU A 32 35.88 8.69 -18.35
C GLU A 32 35.44 7.46 -17.50
N ASN A 33 36.22 7.11 -16.47
CA ASN A 33 35.95 5.99 -15.58
C ASN A 33 35.02 6.43 -14.44
N LYS A 34 33.75 6.02 -14.52
CA LYS A 34 32.80 6.11 -13.41
C LYS A 34 33.30 5.33 -12.19
N ILE A 35 32.98 5.83 -11.00
CA ILE A 35 33.28 5.18 -9.72
C ILE A 35 32.23 4.09 -9.48
N GLU A 36 32.64 2.84 -9.57
CA GLU A 36 31.77 1.70 -9.33
C GLU A 36 31.53 1.48 -7.82
N LEU A 37 30.26 1.62 -7.41
CA LEU A 37 29.79 1.40 -6.05
C LEU A 37 28.62 0.41 -6.04
N THR A 38 28.56 -0.44 -5.03
CA THR A 38 27.39 -1.28 -4.74
C THR A 38 26.18 -0.44 -4.31
N GLU A 39 24.97 -1.01 -4.40
CA GLU A 39 23.74 -0.33 -3.94
C GLU A 39 23.85 0.08 -2.45
N ALA A 40 24.43 -0.79 -1.63
CA ALA A 40 24.65 -0.54 -0.21
C ALA A 40 25.64 0.62 0.03
N GLU A 41 26.76 0.65 -0.68
CA GLU A 41 27.73 1.76 -0.63
C GLU A 41 27.06 3.09 -1.03
N ILE A 42 26.30 3.12 -2.12
CA ILE A 42 25.58 4.32 -2.58
C ILE A 42 24.57 4.78 -1.52
N SER A 43 23.76 3.85 -0.98
CA SER A 43 22.74 4.17 0.03
C SER A 43 23.34 4.75 1.32
N SER A 44 24.59 4.39 1.63
CA SER A 44 25.30 4.87 2.83
C SER A 44 25.69 6.35 2.78
N ILE A 45 25.75 6.95 1.59
CA ILE A 45 26.21 8.35 1.36
C ILE A 45 25.13 9.26 0.74
N MET A 46 24.02 8.71 0.26
CA MET A 46 23.03 9.45 -0.52
C MET A 46 22.26 10.52 0.27
N PHE A 47 22.10 10.32 1.58
CA PHE A 47 21.23 11.12 2.44
C PHE A 47 22.00 11.68 3.63
N ASP A 48 22.80 12.71 3.36
CA ASP A 48 23.54 13.47 4.38
C ASP A 48 22.68 14.59 5.02
N ASP A 49 21.55 14.95 4.40
CA ASP A 49 20.61 16.00 4.86
C ASP A 49 19.51 15.50 5.83
N GLU A 50 18.61 16.41 6.25
CA GLU A 50 17.39 16.10 7.01
C GLU A 50 16.51 15.09 6.24
N VAL A 51 16.43 13.86 6.76
CA VAL A 51 15.71 12.73 6.15
C VAL A 51 14.19 12.78 6.34
N LYS A 52 13.67 13.67 7.20
CA LYS A 52 12.23 13.79 7.46
C LYS A 52 11.54 14.55 6.32
N LEU A 53 10.41 14.03 5.86
CA LEU A 53 9.49 14.72 4.94
C LEU A 53 8.70 15.79 5.69
N THR A 54 8.43 16.90 5.01
CA THR A 54 7.44 17.90 5.43
C THR A 54 6.01 17.42 5.12
N LYS A 55 5.02 18.07 5.72
CA LYS A 55 3.60 17.78 5.42
C LYS A 55 3.26 18.03 3.94
N ASP A 56 3.82 19.08 3.35
CA ASP A 56 3.57 19.45 1.96
C ASP A 56 4.19 18.41 1.01
N GLU A 57 5.43 17.97 1.28
CA GLU A 57 6.04 16.88 0.51
C GLU A 57 5.22 15.57 0.60
N ALA A 58 4.63 15.26 1.77
CA ALA A 58 3.75 14.10 1.92
C ALA A 58 2.45 14.23 1.12
N VAL A 59 1.90 15.44 1.02
CA VAL A 59 0.75 15.75 0.17
C VAL A 59 1.11 15.60 -1.31
N ASP A 60 2.29 16.08 -1.73
CA ASP A 60 2.77 15.94 -3.10
C ASP A 60 2.96 14.47 -3.49
N ILE A 61 3.54 13.66 -2.61
CA ILE A 61 3.66 12.20 -2.79
C ILE A 61 2.28 11.57 -3.00
N PHE A 62 1.28 11.95 -2.20
CA PHE A 62 -0.08 11.45 -2.36
C PHE A 62 -0.72 11.93 -3.67
N ASN A 63 -0.55 13.19 -4.05
CA ASN A 63 -1.10 13.72 -5.30
C ASN A 63 -0.51 13.00 -6.51
N LEU A 64 0.80 12.74 -6.52
CA LEU A 64 1.44 11.93 -7.57
C LEU A 64 0.86 10.50 -7.60
N PHE A 65 0.72 9.87 -6.43
CA PHE A 65 0.06 8.56 -6.32
C PHE A 65 -1.37 8.59 -6.87
N ALA A 66 -2.12 9.66 -6.60
CA ALA A 66 -3.50 9.82 -7.04
C ALA A 66 -3.61 10.12 -8.54
N GLU A 67 -2.82 11.03 -9.09
CA GLU A 67 -2.82 11.38 -10.53
C GLU A 67 -2.53 10.16 -11.40
N ASP A 68 -1.54 9.37 -11.01
CA ASP A 68 -1.24 8.07 -11.62
C ASP A 68 -2.50 7.17 -11.67
N ASN A 69 -3.31 7.21 -10.61
CA ASN A 69 -4.53 6.39 -10.49
C ASN A 69 -5.76 6.92 -11.26
N LEU A 70 -5.74 8.13 -11.83
CA LEU A 70 -6.90 8.79 -12.44
C LEU A 70 -6.94 8.76 -13.97
N THR A 71 -5.92 8.22 -14.64
CA THR A 71 -5.78 8.30 -16.11
C THR A 71 -6.73 7.42 -16.94
N THR A 72 -7.74 6.77 -16.35
CA THR A 72 -8.75 5.98 -17.08
C THR A 72 -10.15 6.61 -17.04
N ARG A 73 -10.40 7.52 -17.99
CA ARG A 73 -11.68 7.97 -18.61
C ARG A 73 -12.87 8.42 -17.73
N GLN A 74 -13.21 9.70 -17.92
CA GLN A 74 -14.48 10.43 -17.73
C GLN A 74 -15.01 10.53 -16.28
N ASN A 75 -14.76 11.69 -15.69
CA ASN A 75 -15.09 12.17 -14.34
C ASN A 75 -14.03 11.79 -13.30
N ASP A 76 -12.89 12.48 -13.36
CA ASP A 76 -11.90 12.41 -12.29
C ASP A 76 -12.58 12.84 -10.97
N PRO A 77 -12.50 12.02 -9.91
CA PRO A 77 -13.05 12.38 -8.62
C PRO A 77 -12.36 13.64 -8.13
N VAL A 78 -13.15 14.61 -7.69
CA VAL A 78 -12.61 15.81 -7.03
C VAL A 78 -12.06 15.36 -5.67
N ILE A 79 -10.74 15.30 -5.56
CA ILE A 79 -10.03 14.94 -4.34
C ILE A 79 -9.75 16.20 -3.53
N LYS A 80 -10.20 16.21 -2.28
CA LYS A 80 -9.90 17.27 -1.31
C LYS A 80 -9.26 16.66 -0.07
N ILE A 81 -8.07 17.13 0.26
CA ILE A 81 -7.41 16.78 1.53
C ILE A 81 -8.00 17.67 2.63
N GLU A 82 -8.64 17.06 3.62
CA GLU A 82 -9.29 17.76 4.72
C GLU A 82 -8.36 17.96 5.92
N GLU A 83 -7.49 16.98 6.17
CA GLU A 83 -6.67 16.94 7.38
C GLU A 83 -5.38 16.15 7.15
N THR A 84 -4.29 16.61 7.75
CA THR A 84 -2.97 15.94 7.73
C THR A 84 -2.42 15.83 9.16
N LYS A 85 -2.31 14.59 9.65
CA LYS A 85 -1.75 14.26 10.98
C LYS A 85 -0.40 13.57 10.84
N GLU A 86 0.47 13.80 11.82
CA GLU A 86 1.78 13.14 11.91
C GLU A 86 1.79 12.19 13.09
N TYR A 87 2.34 10.99 12.87
CA TYR A 87 2.52 9.96 13.89
C TYR A 87 3.89 9.33 13.77
N ASN A 88 4.35 8.69 14.84
CA ASN A 88 5.54 7.82 14.79
C ASN A 88 5.13 6.36 14.86
N ILE A 89 5.77 5.53 14.04
CA ILE A 89 5.66 4.09 14.17
C ILE A 89 6.54 3.66 15.35
N SER A 90 5.93 2.99 16.33
CA SER A 90 6.69 2.24 17.33
C SER A 90 7.20 0.94 16.69
N PRO A 91 8.50 0.62 16.75
CA PRO A 91 9.01 -0.65 16.25
C PRO A 91 8.37 -1.82 17.01
N SER A 92 8.16 -2.94 16.30
CA SER A 92 7.64 -4.17 16.90
C SER A 92 8.59 -4.74 17.97
N ASN A 93 8.07 -5.51 18.92
CA ASN A 93 8.81 -6.02 20.08
C ASN A 93 10.10 -6.81 19.76
N LYS A 94 10.28 -7.34 18.54
CA LYS A 94 11.54 -8.01 18.14
C LYS A 94 12.64 -7.04 17.70
N LEU A 95 12.30 -5.89 17.12
CA LEU A 95 13.26 -4.82 16.77
C LEU A 95 13.83 -4.14 18.01
N GLN A 96 13.09 -4.12 19.13
CA GLN A 96 13.61 -3.61 20.41
C GLN A 96 14.77 -4.43 20.98
N ASN A 97 14.88 -5.72 20.65
CA ASN A 97 15.97 -6.58 21.14
C ASN A 97 17.24 -6.52 20.28
N GLN A 98 17.21 -5.88 19.10
CA GLN A 98 18.38 -5.73 18.22
C GLN A 98 18.95 -4.30 18.23
N VAL A 99 18.23 -3.31 18.76
CA VAL A 99 18.67 -1.92 18.79
C VAL A 99 19.08 -1.53 20.21
N ASN A 100 20.38 -1.31 20.42
CA ASN A 100 20.87 -0.55 21.57
C ASN A 100 20.27 0.86 21.51
N ASN A 101 19.29 1.14 22.38
CA ASN A 101 18.91 2.44 22.95
C ASN A 101 18.77 3.71 22.08
N ASN A 102 18.73 3.64 20.75
CA ASN A 102 18.27 4.75 19.91
C ASN A 102 16.92 4.40 19.29
N LYS A 103 15.87 5.12 19.70
CA LYS A 103 14.51 5.01 19.12
C LYS A 103 14.60 5.29 17.63
N LEU A 104 14.52 4.25 16.81
CA LEU A 104 14.24 4.38 15.38
C LEU A 104 13.00 5.29 15.22
N HIS A 105 13.19 6.46 14.62
CA HIS A 105 12.14 7.46 14.42
C HIS A 105 11.62 7.34 12.99
N CYS A 106 10.57 6.54 12.80
CA CYS A 106 9.89 6.38 11.52
C CYS A 106 8.57 7.16 11.53
N PRO A 107 8.56 8.46 11.17
CA PRO A 107 7.33 9.23 11.06
C PRO A 107 6.46 8.72 9.90
N ILE A 108 5.15 8.88 10.04
CA ILE A 108 4.15 8.68 9.00
C ILE A 108 3.15 9.84 9.01
N TYR A 109 2.61 10.14 7.85
CA TYR A 109 1.54 11.10 7.65
C TYR A 109 0.22 10.38 7.36
N GLU A 110 -0.85 10.76 8.05
CA GLU A 110 -2.21 10.32 7.77
C GLU A 110 -2.98 11.48 7.15
N LEU A 111 -3.50 11.26 5.95
CA LEU A 111 -4.26 12.24 5.18
C LEU A 111 -5.71 11.77 5.14
N LYS A 112 -6.61 12.63 5.60
CA LYS A 112 -8.06 12.44 5.41
C LYS A 112 -8.48 13.08 4.09
N ILE A 113 -9.04 12.28 3.21
CA ILE A 113 -9.36 12.65 1.84
C ILE A 113 -10.86 12.52 1.64
N ASN A 114 -11.48 13.59 1.16
CA ASN A 114 -12.87 13.60 0.73
C ASN A 114 -12.91 13.58 -0.80
N SER A 115 -13.63 12.61 -1.34
CA SER A 115 -13.82 12.38 -2.77
C SER A 115 -15.31 12.34 -3.06
N THR A 116 -15.70 12.61 -4.30
CA THR A 116 -17.07 12.39 -4.78
C THR A 116 -17.52 10.93 -4.62
N THR A 117 -16.57 10.00 -4.46
CA THR A 117 -16.81 8.56 -4.29
C THR A 117 -16.76 8.07 -2.84
N GLY A 118 -16.57 8.96 -1.86
CA GLY A 118 -16.54 8.61 -0.43
C GLY A 118 -15.39 9.26 0.34
N VAL A 119 -15.23 8.88 1.60
CA VAL A 119 -14.14 9.34 2.47
C VAL A 119 -13.03 8.30 2.49
N TYR A 120 -11.79 8.75 2.38
CA TYR A 120 -10.61 7.90 2.30
C TYR A 120 -9.54 8.35 3.30
N THR A 121 -8.70 7.41 3.68
CA THR A 121 -7.47 7.66 4.43
C THR A 121 -6.29 7.21 3.59
N ALA A 122 -5.29 8.09 3.46
CA ALA A 122 -3.97 7.72 2.95
C ALA A 122 -2.93 7.76 4.08
N ILE A 123 -2.08 6.74 4.13
CA ILE A 123 -0.93 6.66 5.02
C ILE A 123 0.31 6.80 4.18
N ILE A 124 1.13 7.81 4.45
CA ILE A 124 2.35 8.12 3.71
C ILE A 124 3.54 8.01 4.66
N SER A 125 4.67 7.50 4.16
CA SER A 125 5.91 7.54 4.91
C SER A 125 6.35 8.98 5.18
N GLY A 126 7.01 9.20 6.31
CA GLY A 126 7.59 10.50 6.67
C GLY A 126 9.09 10.59 6.41
N ASP A 127 9.68 9.64 5.67
CA ASP A 127 11.12 9.57 5.41
C ASP A 127 11.41 9.74 3.90
N LYS A 128 12.25 10.72 3.57
CA LYS A 128 12.65 11.08 2.19
C LYS A 128 13.34 9.93 1.45
N ARG A 129 13.89 8.96 2.17
CA ARG A 129 14.56 7.79 1.61
C ARG A 129 13.57 6.73 1.13
N PHE A 130 12.32 6.80 1.60
CA PHE A 130 11.24 5.90 1.22
C PHE A 130 9.96 6.70 0.96
N PRO A 131 9.90 7.64 0.01
CA PRO A 131 8.81 8.62 -0.11
C PRO A 131 7.57 8.02 -0.82
N TYR A 132 6.89 7.08 -0.17
CA TYR A 132 5.82 6.28 -0.76
C TYR A 132 4.53 6.30 0.08
N VAL A 133 3.40 6.18 -0.60
CA VAL A 133 2.13 5.83 0.03
C VAL A 133 2.26 4.40 0.56
N LEU A 134 1.99 4.19 1.85
CA LEU A 134 1.94 2.87 2.48
C LEU A 134 0.57 2.22 2.32
N ALA A 135 -0.49 3.02 2.38
CA ALA A 135 -1.86 2.56 2.16
C ALA A 135 -2.78 3.70 1.71
N TYR A 136 -3.81 3.37 0.93
CA TYR A 136 -4.91 4.26 0.55
C TYR A 136 -6.22 3.46 0.53
N PHE A 137 -7.11 3.74 1.48
CA PHE A 137 -8.31 2.93 1.70
C PHE A 137 -9.52 3.78 2.11
N ARG A 138 -10.72 3.27 1.84
CA ARG A 138 -11.99 3.90 2.23
C ARG A 138 -12.15 3.91 3.75
N ASN A 139 -12.64 4.99 4.32
CA ASN A 139 -12.82 5.17 5.75
C ASN A 139 -14.20 5.77 6.06
N ASP A 140 -15.23 4.95 5.87
CA ASP A 140 -16.63 5.31 6.10
C ASP A 140 -17.10 5.00 7.55
N SER A 141 -16.23 4.42 8.38
CA SER A 141 -16.53 4.10 9.78
C SER A 141 -16.13 5.22 10.75
N THR A 142 -17.02 5.55 11.68
CA THR A 142 -16.72 6.43 12.83
C THR A 142 -16.01 5.70 13.97
N SER A 143 -15.90 4.38 13.90
CA SER A 143 -15.23 3.54 14.90
C SER A 143 -14.07 2.76 14.25
N PHE A 144 -12.85 3.18 14.59
CA PHE A 144 -11.60 2.61 14.11
C PHE A 144 -11.02 1.66 15.17
N SER A 145 -10.74 0.41 14.80
CA SER A 145 -9.89 -0.49 15.60
C SER A 145 -8.50 -0.59 14.96
N LYS A 146 -7.48 -0.34 15.77
CA LYS A 146 -6.13 0.16 15.42
C LYS A 146 -5.21 -0.69 14.53
N GLU A 147 -5.57 -1.88 14.06
CA GLU A 147 -4.60 -2.78 13.42
C GLU A 147 -5.18 -3.60 12.25
N LEU A 148 -5.09 -3.07 11.03
CA LEU A 148 -5.38 -3.84 9.81
C LEU A 148 -4.13 -4.65 9.41
N PRO A 149 -4.19 -6.00 9.31
CA PRO A 149 -3.04 -6.80 8.91
C PRO A 149 -2.29 -6.31 7.66
N PRO A 150 -2.95 -5.91 6.55
CA PRO A 150 -2.23 -5.39 5.38
C PRO A 150 -1.52 -4.06 5.65
N LEU A 151 -2.09 -3.17 6.48
CA LEU A 151 -1.42 -1.93 6.90
C LEU A 151 -0.23 -2.20 7.81
N LEU A 152 -0.34 -3.17 8.73
CA LEU A 152 0.76 -3.59 9.59
C LEU A 152 1.92 -4.09 8.73
N TYR A 153 1.63 -4.90 7.71
CA TYR A 153 2.63 -5.37 6.76
C TYR A 153 3.33 -4.21 6.04
N SER A 154 2.58 -3.25 5.49
CA SER A 154 3.16 -2.07 4.83
C SER A 154 4.05 -1.23 5.76
N LYS A 155 3.65 -1.09 7.04
CA LYS A 155 4.45 -0.39 8.06
C LYS A 155 5.72 -1.16 8.43
N GLU A 156 5.66 -2.49 8.52
CA GLU A 156 6.82 -3.34 8.77
C GLU A 156 7.81 -3.28 7.61
N LEU A 157 7.33 -3.32 6.36
CA LEU A 157 8.16 -3.14 5.17
C LEU A 157 8.92 -1.82 5.24
N PHE A 158 8.21 -0.70 5.46
CA PHE A 158 8.81 0.61 5.61
C PHE A 158 9.88 0.64 6.71
N THR A 159 9.53 0.15 7.90
CA THR A 159 10.46 0.14 9.06
C THR A 159 11.72 -0.68 8.77
N ASN A 160 11.59 -1.83 8.11
CA ASN A 160 12.72 -2.69 7.77
C ASN A 160 13.63 -2.05 6.73
N VAL A 161 13.07 -1.38 5.72
CA VAL A 161 13.86 -0.65 4.71
C VAL A 161 14.66 0.46 5.39
N ILE A 162 14.04 1.25 6.26
CA ILE A 162 14.74 2.31 6.99
C ILE A 162 15.87 1.75 7.87
N ASN A 163 15.62 0.66 8.61
CA ASN A 163 16.67 0.00 9.41
C ASN A 163 17.84 -0.50 8.56
N ALA A 164 17.57 -1.06 7.38
CA ALA A 164 18.62 -1.51 6.46
C ALA A 164 19.47 -0.34 5.96
N LEU A 165 18.83 0.79 5.61
CA LEU A 165 19.52 2.01 5.19
C LEU A 165 20.38 2.59 6.31
N ASP A 166 19.87 2.63 7.54
CA ASP A 166 20.64 3.08 8.71
C ASP A 166 21.84 2.15 8.97
N SER A 167 21.63 0.84 8.89
CA SER A 167 22.71 -0.15 9.05
C SER A 167 23.80 -0.02 7.97
N ASN A 168 23.43 0.26 6.71
CA ASN A 168 24.38 0.52 5.64
C ASN A 168 25.16 1.80 5.88
N LYS A 169 24.49 2.86 6.35
CA LYS A 169 25.14 4.14 6.69
C LYS A 169 26.18 3.95 7.80
N ASP A 170 25.82 3.26 8.87
CA ASP A 170 26.73 3.02 10.00
C ASP A 170 27.94 2.16 9.61
N SER A 171 27.74 1.15 8.75
CA SER A 171 28.79 0.18 8.42
C SER A 171 29.66 0.55 7.22
N LEU A 172 29.13 1.26 6.22
CA LEU A 172 29.80 1.46 4.93
C LEU A 172 30.17 2.91 4.64
N ARG A 173 29.64 3.91 5.36
CA ARG A 173 29.80 5.32 4.97
C ARG A 173 31.27 5.74 4.90
N ASN A 174 32.04 5.50 5.97
CA ASN A 174 33.44 5.93 6.03
C ASN A 174 34.31 5.24 4.96
N THR A 175 34.16 3.93 4.82
CA THR A 175 34.91 3.15 3.82
C THR A 175 34.52 3.54 2.39
N THR A 176 33.25 3.85 2.15
CA THR A 176 32.76 4.36 0.85
C THR A 176 33.35 5.73 0.53
N LEU A 177 33.35 6.66 1.49
CA LEU A 177 33.93 8.00 1.31
C LEU A 177 35.44 7.94 1.07
N GLU A 178 36.18 7.08 1.78
CA GLU A 178 37.61 6.85 1.55
C GLU A 178 37.88 6.31 0.14
N LYS A 179 37.06 5.35 -0.32
CA LYS A 179 37.15 4.79 -1.68
C LYS A 179 36.96 5.87 -2.74
N ILE A 180 35.94 6.72 -2.59
CA ILE A 180 35.65 7.82 -3.52
C ILE A 180 36.77 8.88 -3.49
N ALA A 181 37.18 9.29 -2.29
CA ALA A 181 38.21 10.31 -2.08
C ALA A 181 39.55 9.92 -2.74
N LYS A 182 39.91 8.63 -2.65
CA LYS A 182 41.10 8.08 -3.31
C LYS A 182 41.04 8.18 -4.83
N VAL A 183 39.89 7.90 -5.45
CA VAL A 183 39.71 8.00 -6.91
C VAL A 183 39.74 9.45 -7.36
N LEU A 184 39.08 10.33 -6.60
CA LEU A 184 38.98 11.76 -6.88
C LEU A 184 40.23 12.55 -6.48
N LYS A 185 41.22 11.92 -5.82
CA LYS A 185 42.43 12.58 -5.27
C LYS A 185 42.08 13.77 -4.38
N THR A 186 41.06 13.59 -3.54
CA THR A 186 40.60 14.56 -2.54
C THR A 186 40.60 13.93 -1.16
N THR A 187 40.12 14.64 -0.14
CA THR A 187 39.89 14.09 1.20
C THR A 187 38.42 13.69 1.39
N PRO A 188 38.10 12.70 2.24
CA PRO A 188 36.74 12.24 2.48
C PRO A 188 35.75 13.36 2.87
N GLU A 189 36.22 14.38 3.58
CA GLU A 189 35.41 15.51 4.05
C GLU A 189 34.94 16.42 2.90
N ASN A 190 35.64 16.41 1.78
CA ASN A 190 35.32 17.21 0.59
C ASN A 190 34.40 16.46 -0.39
N VAL A 191 33.98 15.24 -0.05
CA VAL A 191 33.12 14.40 -0.89
C VAL A 191 31.66 14.66 -0.53
N GLU A 192 30.97 15.42 -1.40
CA GLU A 192 29.52 15.68 -1.27
C GLU A 192 28.75 14.90 -2.33
N PHE A 193 27.75 14.11 -1.92
CA PHE A 193 26.98 13.24 -2.81
C PHE A 193 26.41 14.00 -4.03
N ALA A 194 25.82 15.18 -3.80
CA ALA A 194 25.24 16.03 -4.84
C ALA A 194 26.24 16.41 -5.95
N ARG A 195 27.53 16.51 -5.64
CA ARG A 195 28.60 16.88 -6.58
C ARG A 195 29.17 15.68 -7.33
N ILE A 196 29.05 14.49 -6.77
CA ILE A 196 29.64 13.25 -7.32
C ILE A 196 28.62 12.31 -7.95
N LYS A 197 27.30 12.58 -7.82
CA LYS A 197 26.24 11.68 -8.30
C LYS A 197 26.41 11.22 -9.75
N GLU A 198 26.86 12.11 -10.63
CA GLU A 198 27.07 11.84 -12.07
C GLU A 198 28.34 11.02 -12.33
N LEU A 199 29.25 10.97 -11.34
CA LEU A 199 30.51 10.24 -11.39
C LEU A 199 30.38 8.81 -10.85
N ILE A 200 29.25 8.45 -10.23
CA ILE A 200 29.02 7.12 -9.65
C ILE A 200 28.29 6.22 -10.66
N SER A 201 28.64 4.94 -10.70
CA SER A 201 27.85 3.89 -11.36
C SER A 201 27.56 2.73 -10.40
N PRO A 202 26.32 2.21 -10.35
CA PRO A 202 26.02 0.97 -9.64
C PRO A 202 26.87 -0.19 -10.18
N GLN A 203 27.45 -1.00 -9.29
CA GLN A 203 28.03 -2.29 -9.66
C GLN A 203 26.92 -3.23 -10.13
N THR A 204 26.89 -3.55 -11.41
CA THR A 204 26.01 -4.61 -11.92
C THR A 204 26.58 -5.97 -11.57
N THR A 205 26.02 -6.66 -10.57
CA THR A 205 26.27 -8.09 -10.40
C THR A 205 25.66 -8.81 -11.60
N LYS A 206 26.49 -9.35 -12.50
CA LYS A 206 26.00 -10.19 -13.59
C LYS A 206 25.39 -11.47 -13.01
N SER A 207 24.06 -11.56 -12.97
CA SER A 207 23.36 -12.84 -12.89
C SER A 207 22.03 -12.82 -13.67
N THR A 208 21.98 -13.71 -14.66
CA THR A 208 20.86 -14.26 -15.45
C THR A 208 19.93 -13.34 -16.25
N ARG A 209 20.19 -13.33 -17.57
CA ARG A 209 19.27 -13.19 -18.73
C ARG A 209 17.85 -12.65 -18.44
N ALA A 210 17.76 -11.36 -18.18
CA ALA A 210 16.68 -10.55 -18.71
C ALA A 210 17.28 -9.19 -19.06
N THR A 211 17.21 -8.79 -20.32
CA THR A 211 17.40 -7.39 -20.68
C THR A 211 16.30 -6.64 -19.95
N ILE A 212 16.65 -5.83 -18.96
CA ILE A 212 15.71 -4.85 -18.40
C ILE A 212 15.45 -3.88 -19.55
N THR A 213 14.45 -4.19 -20.39
CA THR A 213 13.82 -3.16 -21.22
C THR A 213 13.36 -2.11 -20.22
N ALA A 214 13.89 -0.89 -20.36
CA ALA A 214 13.35 0.26 -19.67
C ALA A 214 11.81 0.17 -19.83
N PRO A 215 11.08 0.02 -18.73
CA PRO A 215 9.64 0.04 -18.79
C PRO A 215 9.22 1.35 -19.48
N PRO A 216 8.10 1.37 -20.23
CA PRO A 216 7.56 2.63 -20.71
C PRO A 216 7.50 3.61 -19.53
N ASN A 217 7.93 4.86 -19.74
CA ASN A 217 8.02 5.90 -18.72
C ASN A 217 6.69 6.16 -17.95
N ASP A 218 5.59 5.54 -18.40
CA ASP A 218 4.21 5.77 -17.98
C ASP A 218 3.44 4.46 -17.66
N ALA A 219 4.11 3.30 -17.54
CA ALA A 219 3.43 2.02 -17.37
C ALA A 219 2.96 1.78 -15.92
N ILE A 220 1.83 2.39 -15.55
CA ILE A 220 1.01 1.89 -14.45
C ILE A 220 0.41 0.57 -14.91
N ALA A 221 0.91 -0.53 -14.36
CA ALA A 221 0.42 -1.87 -14.65
C ALA A 221 -0.37 -2.38 -13.45
N GLY A 222 -1.62 -2.78 -13.68
CA GLY A 222 -2.49 -3.32 -12.64
C GLY A 222 -3.68 -4.02 -13.26
N ASN A 223 -4.32 -4.86 -12.46
CA ASN A 223 -5.59 -5.49 -12.80
C ASN A 223 -6.51 -5.43 -11.59
N GLY A 224 -7.82 -5.37 -11.83
CA GLY A 224 -8.84 -5.19 -10.79
C GLY A 224 -8.85 -3.81 -10.11
N PRO A 225 -9.58 -3.66 -8.99
CA PRO A 225 -10.47 -4.64 -8.38
C PRO A 225 -11.62 -5.05 -9.30
N PHE A 226 -12.08 -6.29 -9.17
CA PHE A 226 -13.16 -6.84 -9.99
C PHE A 226 -14.33 -7.42 -9.20
N ILE A 227 -14.18 -7.60 -7.88
CA ILE A 227 -15.31 -7.88 -6.98
C ILE A 227 -16.00 -6.55 -6.68
N LYS A 228 -17.30 -6.48 -6.97
CA LYS A 228 -18.08 -5.22 -6.95
C LYS A 228 -18.82 -4.97 -5.64
N VAL A 229 -18.92 -5.99 -4.80
CA VAL A 229 -19.59 -5.92 -3.50
C VAL A 229 -18.55 -5.70 -2.40
N SER A 230 -18.96 -4.98 -1.37
CA SER A 230 -18.20 -4.73 -0.15
C SER A 230 -19.12 -5.08 1.02
N TRP A 231 -19.31 -6.37 1.29
CA TRP A 231 -20.26 -6.85 2.30
C TRP A 231 -19.70 -6.70 3.73
N ASN A 232 -20.59 -6.72 4.73
CA ASN A 232 -20.25 -6.40 6.12
C ASN A 232 -20.58 -7.57 7.08
N ASP A 233 -20.15 -7.46 8.34
CA ASP A 233 -20.36 -8.48 9.37
C ASP A 233 -21.54 -8.22 10.31
N GLY A 234 -22.06 -7.00 10.31
CA GLY A 234 -23.24 -6.58 11.06
C GLY A 234 -24.55 -6.78 10.30
N LEU A 235 -25.58 -6.01 10.67
CA LEU A 235 -26.86 -5.99 9.96
C LEU A 235 -26.70 -5.41 8.53
N PRO A 236 -27.48 -5.89 7.54
CA PRO A 236 -28.43 -7.02 7.58
C PRO A 236 -27.77 -8.40 7.54
N TYR A 237 -26.47 -8.49 7.26
CA TYR A 237 -25.76 -9.74 6.97
C TYR A 237 -25.86 -10.78 8.11
N ASN A 238 -25.88 -10.32 9.37
CA ASN A 238 -25.98 -11.19 10.53
C ASN A 238 -27.39 -11.37 11.12
N GLN A 239 -28.46 -10.89 10.48
CA GLN A 239 -29.79 -10.87 11.10
C GLN A 239 -30.37 -12.25 11.47
N LEU A 240 -29.82 -13.35 10.93
CA LEU A 240 -30.24 -14.73 11.26
C LEU A 240 -29.33 -15.44 12.27
N MET A 241 -28.30 -14.73 12.77
CA MET A 241 -27.40 -15.21 13.81
C MET A 241 -28.04 -15.13 15.19
N GLU A 242 -27.58 -15.98 16.11
CA GLU A 242 -28.03 -15.99 17.51
C GLU A 242 -27.73 -14.65 18.21
N GLN A 243 -28.64 -14.25 19.11
CA GLN A 243 -28.59 -12.99 19.87
C GLN A 243 -27.94 -13.17 21.25
N ASN A 244 -26.67 -13.57 21.28
CA ASN A 244 -25.95 -13.92 22.51
C ASN A 244 -24.79 -12.96 22.83
N CYS A 245 -24.83 -11.72 22.31
CA CYS A 245 -23.76 -10.73 22.45
C CYS A 245 -24.24 -9.39 22.99
N SER A 246 -24.12 -9.21 24.31
CA SER A 246 -24.49 -7.97 25.02
C SER A 246 -23.88 -6.71 24.42
N ASP A 247 -22.64 -6.80 23.93
CA ASP A 247 -21.89 -5.64 23.46
C ASP A 247 -22.27 -5.23 22.03
N ASN A 248 -22.99 -6.08 21.30
CA ASN A 248 -23.43 -5.85 19.92
C ASN A 248 -24.85 -5.29 19.84
N TRP A 249 -25.22 -4.36 20.74
CA TRP A 249 -26.57 -3.78 20.80
C TRP A 249 -27.00 -3.10 19.50
N LEU A 250 -26.06 -2.53 18.73
CA LEU A 250 -26.31 -1.96 17.39
C LEU A 250 -26.76 -3.02 16.35
N TRP A 251 -26.46 -4.29 16.60
CA TRP A 251 -26.82 -5.42 15.74
C TRP A 251 -27.79 -6.35 16.44
N ASP A 252 -28.65 -5.80 17.31
CA ASP A 252 -29.68 -6.57 18.02
C ASP A 252 -29.08 -7.73 18.82
N TYR A 253 -27.91 -7.48 19.42
CA TYR A 253 -27.14 -8.41 20.25
C TYR A 253 -26.66 -9.68 19.51
N ARG A 254 -26.59 -9.65 18.19
CA ARG A 254 -26.23 -10.81 17.36
C ARG A 254 -24.74 -11.04 17.27
N TYR A 255 -24.36 -12.30 17.05
CA TYR A 255 -23.01 -12.64 16.63
C TYR A 255 -22.67 -11.94 15.29
N PRO A 256 -21.47 -11.37 15.13
CA PRO A 256 -21.02 -10.87 13.83
C PRO A 256 -20.76 -12.03 12.88
N ILE A 257 -20.93 -11.81 11.57
CA ILE A 257 -20.49 -12.77 10.56
C ILE A 257 -18.95 -12.87 10.57
N SER A 258 -18.42 -14.08 10.41
CA SER A 258 -16.98 -14.30 10.36
C SER A 258 -16.40 -13.72 9.07
N SER A 259 -15.26 -13.03 9.15
CA SER A 259 -14.63 -12.42 7.96
C SER A 259 -14.32 -13.42 6.84
N VAL A 260 -14.05 -14.69 7.17
CA VAL A 260 -13.87 -15.75 6.17
C VAL A 260 -15.17 -16.12 5.46
N VAL A 261 -16.31 -16.02 6.13
CA VAL A 261 -17.64 -16.26 5.54
C VAL A 261 -17.98 -15.14 4.58
N ILE A 262 -17.71 -13.89 4.95
CA ILE A 262 -17.88 -12.72 4.08
C ILE A 262 -17.00 -12.87 2.84
N ALA A 263 -15.70 -13.12 3.03
CA ALA A 263 -14.78 -13.34 1.92
C ALA A 263 -15.21 -14.51 1.01
N THR A 264 -15.75 -15.59 1.58
CA THR A 264 -16.29 -16.70 0.80
C THR A 264 -17.51 -16.27 -0.02
N ALA A 265 -18.44 -15.52 0.58
CA ALA A 265 -19.64 -15.05 -0.06
C ALA A 265 -19.33 -14.04 -1.19
N GLU A 266 -18.40 -13.11 -0.98
CA GLU A 266 -17.95 -12.15 -1.99
C GLU A 266 -17.24 -12.84 -3.17
N ILE A 267 -16.45 -13.89 -2.93
CA ILE A 267 -15.90 -14.73 -4.02
C ILE A 267 -17.01 -15.45 -4.78
N MET A 268 -18.01 -15.98 -4.08
CA MET A 268 -19.15 -16.61 -4.74
C MET A 268 -19.99 -15.59 -5.52
N SER A 269 -20.05 -14.32 -5.09
CA SER A 269 -20.76 -13.26 -5.82
C SER A 269 -20.08 -12.92 -7.15
N PHE A 270 -18.76 -13.10 -7.23
CA PHE A 270 -17.98 -12.98 -8.47
C PHE A 270 -18.26 -14.15 -9.43
N TYR A 271 -18.25 -15.39 -8.94
CA TYR A 271 -18.46 -16.59 -9.77
C TYR A 271 -19.93 -16.95 -10.04
N LYS A 272 -20.84 -16.44 -9.21
CA LYS A 272 -22.30 -16.64 -9.29
C LYS A 272 -22.74 -18.11 -9.41
N PRO A 273 -22.26 -19.04 -8.56
CA PRO A 273 -22.62 -20.45 -8.64
C PRO A 273 -24.10 -20.68 -8.33
N ILE A 274 -24.68 -21.78 -8.81
CA ILE A 274 -26.07 -22.12 -8.45
C ILE A 274 -26.13 -22.60 -6.99
N VAL A 275 -26.74 -21.80 -6.12
CA VAL A 275 -26.95 -22.12 -4.69
C VAL A 275 -28.43 -22.12 -4.38
N TYR A 276 -28.89 -23.16 -3.69
CA TYR A 276 -30.25 -23.26 -3.15
C TYR A 276 -30.19 -23.35 -1.62
N ILE A 277 -30.94 -22.49 -0.95
CA ILE A 277 -31.07 -22.44 0.51
C ILE A 277 -32.56 -22.51 0.83
N ASP A 278 -32.99 -23.55 1.55
CA ASP A 278 -34.40 -23.82 1.89
C ASP A 278 -35.35 -23.76 0.68
N GLY A 279 -34.90 -24.27 -0.47
CA GLY A 279 -35.67 -24.27 -1.72
C GLY A 279 -35.66 -22.93 -2.49
N THR A 280 -35.07 -21.87 -1.94
CA THR A 280 -34.89 -20.58 -2.63
C THR A 280 -33.52 -20.55 -3.31
N ARG A 281 -33.50 -20.21 -4.61
CA ARG A 281 -32.26 -19.97 -5.33
C ARG A 281 -31.68 -18.61 -4.93
N ILE A 282 -30.38 -18.55 -4.68
CA ILE A 282 -29.68 -17.26 -4.50
C ILE A 282 -29.66 -16.50 -5.84
N ASP A 283 -30.20 -15.28 -5.80
CA ASP A 283 -30.16 -14.34 -6.91
C ASP A 283 -28.93 -13.42 -6.77
N TRP A 284 -27.85 -13.80 -7.43
CA TRP A 284 -26.60 -13.05 -7.36
C TRP A 284 -26.70 -11.67 -8.01
N ASP A 285 -27.47 -11.52 -9.09
CA ASP A 285 -27.61 -10.23 -9.76
C ASP A 285 -28.35 -9.25 -8.83
N TYR A 286 -29.36 -9.74 -8.12
CA TYR A 286 -30.08 -8.96 -7.12
C TYR A 286 -29.21 -8.58 -5.93
N LEU A 287 -28.43 -9.53 -5.38
CA LEU A 287 -27.51 -9.26 -4.27
C LEU A 287 -26.36 -8.32 -4.65
N CYS A 288 -25.93 -8.32 -5.93
CA CYS A 288 -24.80 -7.51 -6.42
C CYS A 288 -25.22 -6.19 -7.09
N GLU A 289 -26.50 -5.83 -7.07
CA GLU A 289 -27.01 -4.58 -7.67
C GLU A 289 -26.37 -3.33 -7.04
N LYS A 290 -26.05 -3.41 -5.75
CA LYS A 290 -25.37 -2.38 -4.98
C LYS A 290 -24.10 -2.95 -4.35
N GLU A 291 -23.13 -2.09 -4.09
CA GLU A 291 -21.90 -2.45 -3.40
C GLU A 291 -22.17 -2.96 -1.97
N GLU A 292 -23.12 -2.33 -1.27
CA GLU A 292 -23.57 -2.70 0.09
C GLU A 292 -25.08 -2.91 0.12
N ILE A 293 -25.54 -3.72 1.07
CA ILE A 293 -26.96 -3.95 1.37
C ILE A 293 -27.25 -3.35 2.75
N HIS A 294 -28.29 -2.53 2.86
CA HIS A 294 -28.67 -1.84 4.10
C HIS A 294 -30.09 -2.21 4.54
N ASP A 295 -30.30 -2.50 5.82
CA ASP A 295 -31.62 -2.75 6.40
C ASP A 295 -32.34 -1.48 6.87
N THR A 296 -31.65 -0.35 6.83
CA THR A 296 -32.09 0.96 7.28
C THR A 296 -31.69 2.03 6.25
N SER A 297 -32.38 3.17 6.30
CA SER A 297 -32.00 4.34 5.52
C SER A 297 -31.21 5.28 6.42
N ASP A 298 -30.13 5.84 5.89
CA ASP A 298 -29.42 6.91 6.57
C ASP A 298 -30.28 8.17 6.66
N TYR A 299 -30.27 8.83 7.81
CA TYR A 299 -30.99 10.08 8.03
C TYR A 299 -30.51 11.19 7.08
N PHE A 300 -29.21 11.19 6.76
CA PHE A 300 -28.62 12.16 5.82
C PHE A 300 -28.70 11.71 4.35
N GLY A 301 -29.31 10.56 4.08
CA GLY A 301 -29.54 10.05 2.73
C GLY A 301 -28.32 9.48 2.02
N SER A 302 -27.22 9.17 2.73
CA SER A 302 -26.03 8.56 2.12
C SER A 302 -26.29 7.14 1.60
N TYR A 303 -27.27 6.44 2.17
CA TYR A 303 -27.79 5.18 1.68
C TYR A 303 -29.28 5.02 1.99
N THR A 304 -29.94 4.16 1.21
CA THR A 304 -31.37 3.83 1.35
C THR A 304 -31.54 2.37 1.70
N LYS A 305 -32.52 2.08 2.57
CA LYS A 305 -32.94 0.73 2.92
C LYS A 305 -33.19 -0.10 1.66
N ASP A 306 -32.60 -1.28 1.61
CA ASP A 306 -32.87 -2.31 0.62
C ASP A 306 -34.14 -3.12 0.97
N PRO A 307 -34.78 -3.74 -0.02
CA PRO A 307 -35.95 -4.59 0.22
C PRO A 307 -35.69 -5.70 1.26
N ASP A 308 -36.70 -6.01 2.08
CA ASP A 308 -36.56 -6.95 3.20
C ASP A 308 -36.19 -8.38 2.73
N ASP A 309 -36.65 -8.78 1.55
CA ASP A 309 -36.30 -10.06 0.92
C ASP A 309 -34.83 -10.10 0.46
N LYS A 310 -34.26 -9.00 -0.02
CA LYS A 310 -32.83 -8.86 -0.30
C LYS A 310 -31.99 -9.01 0.97
N CYS A 311 -32.37 -8.30 2.03
CA CYS A 311 -31.75 -8.40 3.35
C CYS A 311 -31.82 -9.85 3.86
N LEU A 312 -32.99 -10.49 3.76
CA LEU A 312 -33.17 -11.88 4.18
C LEU A 312 -32.33 -12.85 3.35
N MET A 313 -32.23 -12.65 2.04
CA MET A 313 -31.45 -13.50 1.14
C MET A 313 -29.95 -13.46 1.49
N ILE A 314 -29.38 -12.26 1.70
CA ILE A 314 -27.96 -12.16 2.08
C ILE A 314 -27.70 -12.79 3.45
N ALA A 315 -28.60 -12.61 4.41
CA ALA A 315 -28.45 -13.21 5.73
C ALA A 315 -28.56 -14.74 5.72
N LYS A 316 -29.46 -15.29 4.90
CA LYS A 316 -29.55 -16.73 4.65
C LYS A 316 -28.25 -17.27 4.05
N LEU A 317 -27.68 -16.56 3.06
CA LEU A 317 -26.41 -16.94 2.46
C LEU A 317 -25.27 -16.97 3.49
N MET A 318 -25.11 -15.90 4.29
CA MET A 318 -24.07 -15.81 5.30
C MET A 318 -24.18 -16.91 6.36
N LYS A 319 -25.40 -17.11 6.90
CA LYS A 319 -25.67 -18.17 7.87
C LYS A 319 -25.38 -19.55 7.29
N PHE A 320 -25.87 -19.82 6.08
CA PHE A 320 -25.69 -21.09 5.39
C PHE A 320 -24.20 -21.42 5.18
N ILE A 321 -23.40 -20.47 4.67
CA ILE A 321 -21.95 -20.68 4.51
C ILE A 321 -21.31 -21.00 5.87
N GLY A 322 -21.65 -20.21 6.90
CA GLY A 322 -21.14 -20.42 8.26
C GLY A 322 -21.43 -21.81 8.83
N GLU A 323 -22.69 -22.26 8.72
CA GLU A 323 -23.14 -23.59 9.18
C GLU A 323 -22.49 -24.72 8.38
N GLN A 324 -22.47 -24.60 7.04
CA GLN A 324 -21.88 -25.62 6.16
C GLN A 324 -20.36 -25.78 6.35
N CYS A 325 -19.69 -24.72 6.80
CA CYS A 325 -18.25 -24.73 7.04
C CYS A 325 -17.89 -25.04 8.51
N GLY A 326 -18.88 -25.15 9.40
CA GLY A 326 -18.69 -25.41 10.81
C GLY A 326 -18.01 -24.26 11.55
N VAL A 327 -18.38 -23.02 11.20
CA VAL A 327 -17.89 -21.82 11.90
C VAL A 327 -18.43 -21.79 13.31
N LYS A 328 -17.55 -21.58 14.29
CA LYS A 328 -17.92 -21.36 15.68
C LYS A 328 -17.89 -19.88 15.98
N TYR A 329 -19.07 -19.32 16.24
CA TYR A 329 -19.27 -17.90 16.50
C TYR A 329 -19.09 -17.56 17.98
N GLN A 330 -18.48 -16.42 18.23
CA GLN A 330 -18.39 -15.75 19.53
C GLN A 330 -18.57 -14.26 19.31
N CYS A 331 -18.79 -13.48 20.37
CA CYS A 331 -19.08 -12.05 20.22
C CYS A 331 -17.93 -11.26 19.60
N ASN A 332 -16.71 -11.59 19.99
CA ASN A 332 -15.50 -10.87 19.60
C ASN A 332 -14.56 -11.72 18.74
N SER A 333 -14.97 -12.93 18.35
CA SER A 333 -14.13 -13.82 17.55
C SER A 333 -14.96 -14.86 16.80
N SER A 334 -14.35 -15.50 15.82
CA SER A 334 -14.91 -16.70 15.19
C SER A 334 -13.78 -17.64 14.83
N SER A 335 -14.05 -18.94 14.87
CA SER A 335 -13.06 -19.96 14.48
C SER A 335 -13.63 -20.92 13.44
N VAL A 336 -12.80 -21.26 12.46
CA VAL A 336 -13.12 -22.24 11.42
C VAL A 336 -11.84 -22.93 10.96
N ASN A 337 -11.96 -24.18 10.54
CA ASN A 337 -10.90 -24.82 9.78
C ASN A 337 -11.05 -24.43 8.31
N PHE A 338 -10.08 -23.71 7.74
CA PHE A 338 -10.16 -23.23 6.36
C PHE A 338 -10.30 -24.36 5.32
N SER A 339 -9.88 -25.59 5.64
CA SER A 339 -10.14 -26.75 4.76
C SER A 339 -11.63 -27.03 4.56
N ASN A 340 -12.50 -26.64 5.50
CA ASN A 340 -13.95 -26.74 5.33
C ASN A 340 -14.47 -25.71 4.32
N ILE A 341 -13.89 -24.50 4.29
CA ILE A 341 -14.18 -23.46 3.30
C ILE A 341 -13.82 -23.97 1.90
N ILE A 342 -12.61 -24.53 1.74
CA ILE A 342 -12.16 -25.12 0.46
C ILE A 342 -13.09 -26.25 0.01
N LYS A 343 -13.46 -27.17 0.93
CA LYS A 343 -14.42 -28.25 0.62
C LYS A 343 -15.80 -27.71 0.24
N PHE A 344 -16.26 -26.66 0.90
CA PHE A 344 -17.54 -26.02 0.61
C PHE A 344 -17.53 -25.38 -0.79
N LEU A 345 -16.54 -24.55 -1.10
CA LEU A 345 -16.38 -23.93 -2.42
C LEU A 345 -16.30 -24.97 -3.53
N LYS A 346 -15.59 -26.09 -3.30
CA LYS A 346 -15.48 -27.19 -4.26
C LYS A 346 -16.83 -27.82 -4.61
N LYS A 347 -17.81 -27.85 -3.69
CA LYS A 347 -19.18 -28.33 -3.99
C LYS A 347 -19.87 -27.48 -5.05
N TYR A 348 -19.43 -26.23 -5.22
CA TYR A 348 -19.97 -25.26 -6.17
C TYR A 348 -19.06 -25.03 -7.39
N GLY A 349 -18.12 -25.95 -7.66
CA GLY A 349 -17.19 -25.84 -8.79
C GLY A 349 -16.06 -24.83 -8.58
N ILE A 350 -15.92 -24.26 -7.38
CA ILE A 350 -14.90 -23.27 -7.08
C ILE A 350 -13.71 -23.93 -6.38
N TYR A 351 -12.53 -23.78 -6.96
CA TYR A 351 -11.28 -24.37 -6.48
C TYR A 351 -10.34 -23.30 -5.95
N VAL A 352 -9.55 -23.69 -4.95
CA VAL A 352 -8.58 -22.82 -4.28
C VAL A 352 -7.27 -23.58 -4.18
N ASP A 353 -6.16 -22.93 -4.53
CA ASP A 353 -4.85 -23.57 -4.40
C ASP A 353 -4.40 -23.65 -2.93
N ASN A 354 -3.34 -24.43 -2.70
CA ASN A 354 -2.82 -24.64 -1.35
C ASN A 354 -2.29 -23.34 -0.72
N MET A 355 -2.33 -23.31 0.60
CA MET A 355 -1.75 -22.24 1.41
C MET A 355 -0.28 -22.04 1.08
N GLN A 356 0.12 -20.78 0.91
CA GLN A 356 1.52 -20.39 0.84
C GLN A 356 1.75 -19.08 1.60
N LYS A 357 3.02 -18.76 1.87
CA LYS A 357 3.42 -17.43 2.33
C LYS A 357 3.11 -16.40 1.25
N MET A 358 2.94 -15.14 1.65
CA MET A 358 2.77 -14.04 0.71
C MET A 358 3.87 -14.05 -0.37
N ASN A 359 3.46 -14.10 -1.64
CA ASN A 359 4.32 -14.06 -2.81
C ASN A 359 3.67 -13.19 -3.87
N ILE A 360 4.32 -12.07 -4.20
CA ILE A 360 3.77 -11.07 -5.12
C ILE A 360 3.64 -11.59 -6.53
N ALA A 361 4.60 -12.39 -7.02
CA ALA A 361 4.54 -12.96 -8.36
C ALA A 361 3.33 -13.89 -8.50
N THR A 362 3.09 -14.75 -7.52
CA THR A 362 1.91 -15.63 -7.48
C THR A 362 0.62 -14.83 -7.35
N LEU A 363 0.58 -13.79 -6.51
CA LEU A 363 -0.59 -12.93 -6.33
C LEU A 363 -0.94 -12.22 -7.64
N LYS A 364 0.05 -11.59 -8.29
CA LYS A 364 -0.13 -10.92 -9.58
C LYS A 364 -0.62 -11.88 -10.65
N ALA A 365 0.04 -13.03 -10.80
CA ALA A 365 -0.39 -14.05 -11.77
C ALA A 365 -1.83 -14.52 -11.54
N SER A 366 -2.23 -14.69 -10.27
CA SER A 366 -3.63 -15.02 -9.93
C SER A 366 -4.60 -13.93 -10.36
N VAL A 367 -4.31 -12.67 -9.99
CA VAL A 367 -5.19 -11.53 -10.28
C VAL A 367 -5.22 -11.23 -11.78
N ASP A 368 -4.11 -11.37 -12.51
CA ASP A 368 -4.02 -11.23 -13.97
C ASP A 368 -4.94 -12.21 -14.69
N GLU A 369 -5.15 -13.41 -14.14
CA GLU A 369 -6.09 -14.42 -14.66
C GLU A 369 -7.53 -14.21 -14.15
N LEU A 370 -7.85 -13.07 -13.53
CA LEU A 370 -9.13 -12.76 -12.89
C LEU A 370 -9.51 -13.74 -11.77
N ARG A 371 -8.50 -14.22 -11.04
CA ARG A 371 -8.69 -15.19 -9.95
C ARG A 371 -8.36 -14.52 -8.63
N PRO A 372 -9.38 -14.20 -7.79
CA PRO A 372 -9.15 -13.58 -6.51
C PRO A 372 -8.33 -14.49 -5.58
N VAL A 373 -7.75 -13.89 -4.54
CA VAL A 373 -6.85 -14.53 -3.59
C VAL A 373 -7.43 -14.38 -2.19
N PHE A 374 -7.62 -15.49 -1.48
CA PHE A 374 -7.89 -15.40 -0.05
C PHE A 374 -6.61 -15.04 0.69
N MET A 375 -6.73 -14.08 1.59
CA MET A 375 -5.65 -13.67 2.46
C MET A 375 -6.05 -13.89 3.91
N TYR A 376 -5.07 -14.28 4.72
CA TYR A 376 -5.19 -14.36 6.16
C TYR A 376 -4.00 -13.68 6.80
N GLY A 377 -4.24 -12.96 7.88
CA GLY A 377 -3.20 -12.32 8.67
C GLY A 377 -3.60 -12.25 10.12
N GLN A 378 -2.61 -12.07 10.98
CA GLN A 378 -2.82 -11.88 12.42
C GLN A 378 -2.21 -10.56 12.84
N THR A 379 -2.91 -9.85 13.73
CA THR A 379 -2.40 -8.65 14.40
C THR A 379 -1.33 -9.02 15.43
N SER A 380 -0.69 -8.00 16.00
CA SER A 380 0.32 -8.16 17.07
C SER A 380 -0.24 -8.87 18.31
N THR A 381 -1.55 -8.75 18.55
CA THR A 381 -2.28 -9.38 19.65
C THR A 381 -2.78 -10.80 19.32
N GLY A 382 -2.45 -11.33 18.14
CA GLY A 382 -2.84 -12.67 17.69
C GLY A 382 -4.24 -12.76 17.08
N ALA A 383 -4.97 -11.64 16.98
CA ALA A 383 -6.29 -11.60 16.37
C ALA A 383 -6.18 -11.84 14.86
N GLY A 384 -6.79 -12.92 14.38
CA GLY A 384 -6.76 -13.30 12.96
C GLY A 384 -7.89 -12.64 12.17
N HIS A 385 -7.59 -12.23 10.93
CA HIS A 385 -8.58 -11.68 10.00
C HIS A 385 -8.39 -12.27 8.61
N TRP A 386 -9.49 -12.45 7.89
CA TRP A 386 -9.53 -12.91 6.51
C TRP A 386 -10.01 -11.78 5.60
N TRP A 387 -9.42 -11.68 4.41
CA TRP A 387 -9.82 -10.70 3.40
C TRP A 387 -9.57 -11.27 2.01
N ILE A 388 -10.05 -10.56 0.97
CA ILE A 388 -9.78 -10.93 -0.42
C ILE A 388 -8.81 -9.92 -1.01
N VAL A 389 -7.91 -10.42 -1.86
CA VAL A 389 -7.23 -9.58 -2.85
C VAL A 389 -7.79 -9.91 -4.22
N ASP A 390 -8.36 -8.90 -4.87
CA ASP A 390 -9.00 -8.98 -6.19
C ASP A 390 -8.43 -7.94 -7.15
N GLY A 391 -7.35 -7.25 -6.75
CA GLY A 391 -6.67 -6.28 -7.60
C GLY A 391 -5.25 -6.03 -7.14
N TYR A 392 -4.44 -5.46 -8.04
CA TYR A 392 -3.15 -4.90 -7.69
C TYR A 392 -2.81 -3.72 -8.59
N ARG A 393 -1.85 -2.90 -8.14
CA ARG A 393 -1.26 -1.81 -8.92
C ARG A 393 0.25 -1.84 -8.76
N THR A 394 0.93 -1.47 -9.84
CA THR A 394 2.37 -1.28 -9.90
C THR A 394 2.62 0.18 -10.23
N GLN A 395 3.42 0.85 -9.41
CA GLN A 395 3.81 2.25 -9.63
C GLN A 395 5.33 2.36 -9.66
N PRO A 396 5.91 3.20 -10.54
CA PRO A 396 7.34 3.45 -10.54
C PRO A 396 7.81 3.93 -9.16
N THR A 397 8.97 3.48 -8.69
CA THR A 397 9.64 4.17 -7.58
C THR A 397 9.92 5.59 -8.04
N THR A 398 9.60 6.58 -7.21
CA THR A 398 9.63 8.00 -7.59
C THR A 398 10.93 8.39 -8.29
N ARG A 399 10.83 9.36 -9.22
CA ARG A 399 11.92 9.89 -10.07
C ARG A 399 13.15 10.42 -9.31
N ALA A 400 13.12 10.43 -7.97
CA ALA A 400 14.20 10.87 -7.09
C ALA A 400 15.07 9.74 -6.53
N SER A 401 14.72 8.47 -6.76
CA SER A 401 15.54 7.33 -6.35
C SER A 401 16.63 7.03 -7.39
N PHE A 402 17.89 6.87 -6.95
CA PHE A 402 19.03 6.51 -7.82
C PHE A 402 18.90 5.09 -8.41
N PHE A 403 18.02 4.27 -7.82
CA PHE A 403 17.74 2.91 -8.27
C PHE A 403 16.37 2.87 -8.94
N PRO A 404 16.29 2.57 -10.25
CA PRO A 404 15.02 2.41 -10.93
C PRO A 404 14.28 1.20 -10.35
N GLY A 405 12.95 1.28 -10.23
CA GLY A 405 12.15 0.20 -9.67
C GLY A 405 10.65 0.46 -9.71
N PHE A 406 9.91 -0.41 -9.03
CA PHE A 406 8.46 -0.39 -8.92
C PHE A 406 8.03 -0.80 -7.51
N ASN A 407 7.00 -0.12 -7.03
CA ASN A 407 6.23 -0.51 -5.86
C ASN A 407 4.97 -1.24 -6.29
N VAL A 408 4.62 -2.30 -5.56
CA VAL A 408 3.39 -3.06 -5.78
C VAL A 408 2.43 -2.84 -4.61
N TYR A 409 1.20 -2.50 -4.96
CA TYR A 409 0.08 -2.35 -4.06
C TYR A 409 -0.94 -3.45 -4.33
N MET A 410 -1.39 -4.15 -3.30
CA MET A 410 -2.55 -5.05 -3.43
C MET A 410 -3.83 -4.28 -3.07
N HIS A 411 -4.90 -4.50 -3.84
CA HIS A 411 -6.24 -4.10 -3.43
C HIS A 411 -6.80 -5.16 -2.47
N ALA A 412 -7.08 -4.78 -1.23
CA ALA A 412 -7.67 -5.66 -0.23
C ALA A 412 -9.13 -5.25 0.00
N ASN A 413 -10.07 -6.19 -0.15
CA ASN A 413 -11.43 -6.05 0.36
C ASN A 413 -11.51 -6.73 1.74
N MET A 414 -11.71 -5.93 2.78
CA MET A 414 -11.59 -6.35 4.17
C MET A 414 -12.84 -7.03 4.74
N GLY A 415 -13.95 -7.11 3.99
CA GLY A 415 -15.21 -7.67 4.45
C GLY A 415 -15.80 -6.90 5.64
N LYS A 416 -15.69 -5.56 5.60
CA LYS A 416 -16.13 -4.62 6.65
C LYS A 416 -16.98 -3.51 6.05
N GLY A 417 -17.85 -3.87 5.11
CA GLY A 417 -18.49 -2.88 4.26
C GLY A 417 -17.48 -2.23 3.34
N LYS A 418 -17.75 -1.01 2.90
CA LYS A 418 -16.79 -0.18 2.17
C LYS A 418 -15.53 0.17 2.96
N SER A 419 -15.59 0.09 4.29
CA SER A 419 -14.48 0.51 5.14
C SER A 419 -13.27 -0.41 5.01
N TYR A 420 -12.09 0.21 5.00
CA TYR A 420 -10.78 -0.45 4.94
C TYR A 420 -10.50 -1.19 3.63
N SER A 421 -11.42 -1.14 2.67
CA SER A 421 -11.16 -1.64 1.33
C SER A 421 -10.29 -0.62 0.57
N GLY A 422 -9.19 -1.10 -0.03
CA GLY A 422 -8.26 -0.23 -0.74
C GLY A 422 -6.89 -0.82 -0.99
N TYR A 423 -5.94 0.04 -1.33
CA TYR A 423 -4.59 -0.32 -1.75
C TYR A 423 -3.61 -0.30 -0.58
N TYR A 424 -2.83 -1.37 -0.44
CA TYR A 424 -1.81 -1.53 0.59
C TYR A 424 -0.47 -1.92 -0.05
N LEU A 425 0.60 -1.24 0.33
CA LEU A 425 1.95 -1.51 -0.17
C LEU A 425 2.40 -2.90 0.31
N VAL A 426 2.82 -3.75 -0.63
CA VAL A 426 3.22 -5.13 -0.34
C VAL A 426 4.61 -5.50 -0.83
N ASP A 427 5.21 -4.71 -1.71
CA ASP A 427 6.61 -4.87 -2.10
C ASP A 427 7.14 -3.59 -2.77
N SER A 428 8.44 -3.38 -2.66
CA SER A 428 9.21 -2.32 -3.32
C SER A 428 10.37 -2.87 -4.17
N ASN A 429 10.45 -4.19 -4.40
CA ASN A 429 11.58 -4.86 -5.08
C ASN A 429 11.65 -4.65 -6.60
N GLY A 430 11.60 -3.40 -7.05
CA GLY A 430 12.05 -3.06 -8.39
C GLY A 430 13.55 -2.77 -8.53
N GLY A 431 14.32 -2.65 -7.45
CA GLY A 431 15.74 -2.25 -7.54
C GLY A 431 16.49 -2.05 -6.22
N LEU A 432 16.14 -2.79 -5.16
CA LEU A 432 16.98 -2.87 -3.97
C LEU A 432 17.14 -4.34 -3.63
N THR A 433 18.31 -4.90 -3.96
CA THR A 433 18.67 -6.28 -3.66
C THR A 433 19.00 -6.45 -2.17
N PHE A 434 18.09 -6.03 -1.29
CA PHE A 434 18.21 -6.39 0.11
C PHE A 434 17.64 -7.79 0.28
N ASP A 435 18.55 -8.74 0.51
CA ASP A 435 18.24 -10.09 0.91
C ASP A 435 17.29 -10.03 2.12
N THR A 436 15.99 -10.26 1.87
CA THR A 436 14.94 -10.20 2.88
C THR A 436 14.96 -11.42 3.81
N THR A 437 15.99 -12.28 3.71
CA THR A 437 16.22 -13.40 4.66
C THR A 437 16.35 -12.95 6.12
N PHE A 438 16.62 -11.66 6.38
CA PHE A 438 16.61 -11.09 7.73
C PHE A 438 15.24 -10.57 8.21
N ALA A 439 14.28 -10.33 7.30
CA ALA A 439 12.98 -9.73 7.62
C ALA A 439 11.90 -10.82 7.76
N ASN A 440 11.79 -11.39 8.96
CA ASN A 440 10.59 -12.14 9.33
C ASN A 440 9.44 -11.14 9.56
N PHE A 441 8.57 -10.95 8.56
CA PHE A 441 7.32 -10.21 8.70
C PHE A 441 6.51 -10.83 9.86
N ASN A 442 6.20 -10.05 10.90
CA ASN A 442 5.58 -10.58 12.13
C ASN A 442 4.08 -10.84 11.95
N THR A 443 3.52 -10.43 10.82
CA THR A 443 2.18 -10.83 10.40
C THR A 443 2.28 -12.22 9.77
N ASN A 444 1.62 -13.22 10.36
CA ASN A 444 1.46 -14.56 9.78
C ASN A 444 0.60 -14.50 8.49
N LEU A 445 1.04 -13.71 7.50
CA LEU A 445 0.37 -13.53 6.23
C LEU A 445 0.44 -14.82 5.44
N LYS A 446 -0.73 -15.35 5.14
CA LYS A 446 -0.92 -16.52 4.33
C LYS A 446 -1.83 -16.13 3.18
N MET A 447 -1.49 -16.61 1.99
CA MET A 447 -2.32 -16.48 0.81
C MET A 447 -2.77 -17.85 0.34
N TYR A 448 -4.00 -17.91 -0.17
CA TYR A 448 -4.53 -19.05 -0.91
C TYR A 448 -4.93 -18.51 -2.29
N PRO A 449 -4.01 -18.56 -3.27
CA PRO A 449 -4.23 -17.95 -4.56
C PRO A 449 -5.15 -18.77 -5.45
N ASN A 450 -5.37 -18.23 -6.65
CA ASN A 450 -5.89 -18.95 -7.79
C ASN A 450 -7.29 -19.50 -7.54
N VAL A 451 -8.11 -18.74 -6.81
CA VAL A 451 -9.50 -19.08 -6.58
C VAL A 451 -10.21 -18.98 -7.92
N ARG A 452 -10.71 -20.09 -8.45
CA ARG A 452 -11.23 -20.20 -9.83
C ARG A 452 -12.46 -21.08 -9.90
N ASN A 453 -13.31 -20.84 -10.90
CA ASN A 453 -14.38 -21.74 -11.29
C ASN A 453 -13.92 -22.56 -12.50
N ASP A 454 -14.22 -23.86 -12.51
CA ASP A 454 -13.93 -24.77 -13.64
C ASP A 454 -14.94 -24.62 -14.79
#